data_AF-A0A529T0Q3-F1
#
_entry.id   AF-A0A529T0Q3-F1
#
_cell.length_a   1.000
_cell.length_b   1.000
_cell.length_c   1.000
_cell.angle_alpha   90.00
_cell.angle_beta   90.00
_cell.angle_gamma   90.00
#
_symmetry.space_group_name_H-M   'P 1'
#
loop_
_entity.id
_entity.type
_entity.pdbx_description
1 polymer ?
#
loop_
_entity_poly.entity_id
_entity_poly.type
_entity_poly.pdbx_seq_one_letter_code
_entity_poly.pdbx_strand_id
1 'polypeptide(L)'
;MAVQALATVDALGGDTGSKQLVYRGRALHMESVCIDRVAAAVPTPFYCYSCDAIRAAYLSLSAALKPIGASVCFAVKANGNLSVLGVLSALGSGMDIVSGGELKRAVSAGVPASRIIFSGVGKKRSEISSALEVGIHQINIESEAELEAVVEAAAALGVRAA
;
A
#
# COMPACT_ATOMS: atom_id res chain seq x y z
N MET A 1 -4.13 9.75 18.68
CA MET A 1 -4.77 10.15 17.40
C MET A 1 -3.81 11.04 16.65
N ALA A 2 -3.06 10.50 15.69
CA ALA A 2 -2.29 11.32 14.76
C ALA A 2 -3.25 11.75 13.65
N VAL A 3 -3.50 13.05 13.55
CA VAL A 3 -4.29 13.64 12.46
C VAL A 3 -3.48 13.45 11.18
N GLN A 4 -3.89 12.50 10.35
CA GLN A 4 -3.34 12.29 9.00
C GLN A 4 -3.91 13.39 8.09
N ALA A 5 -3.26 14.54 8.06
CA ALA A 5 -3.51 15.55 7.06
C ALA A 5 -2.72 15.18 5.80
N LEU A 6 -3.35 14.46 4.86
CA LEU A 6 -2.90 14.46 3.47
C LEU A 6 -3.62 15.61 2.78
N ALA A 7 -2.90 16.70 2.48
CA ALA A 7 -3.35 17.65 1.47
C ALA A 7 -3.11 16.97 0.11
N THR A 8 -4.15 16.42 -0.51
CA THR A 8 -4.07 15.89 -1.88
C THR A 8 -3.93 17.05 -2.86
N VAL A 9 -2.80 17.12 -3.55
CA VAL A 9 -2.44 18.17 -4.52
C VAL A 9 -2.96 17.83 -5.94
N ASP A 10 -4.02 17.01 -6.06
CA ASP A 10 -4.49 16.47 -7.35
C ASP A 10 -5.22 17.48 -8.25
N ALA A 11 -5.21 18.78 -7.93
CA ALA A 11 -5.89 19.80 -8.72
C ALA A 11 -4.97 20.59 -9.69
N LEU A 12 -3.66 20.39 -9.69
CA LEU A 12 -2.73 21.24 -10.46
C LEU A 12 -1.61 20.38 -11.07
N GLY A 13 -1.78 19.97 -12.34
CA GLY A 13 -0.88 19.07 -13.05
C GLY A 13 0.61 19.45 -12.94
N GLY A 14 1.46 18.44 -12.73
CA GLY A 14 2.89 18.58 -12.51
C GLY A 14 3.73 17.59 -13.32
N ASP A 15 4.83 18.11 -13.87
CA ASP A 15 5.87 17.48 -14.69
C ASP A 15 6.65 16.38 -13.93
N THR A 16 6.86 15.23 -14.58
CA THR A 16 7.52 14.02 -14.05
C THR A 16 9.03 14.15 -13.78
N GLY A 17 9.63 15.35 -13.88
CA GLY A 17 11.07 15.60 -13.74
C GLY A 17 11.53 16.41 -12.51
N SER A 18 10.64 16.94 -11.68
CA SER A 18 11.03 17.88 -10.61
C SER A 18 11.46 17.19 -9.30
N LYS A 19 12.48 17.76 -8.64
CA LYS A 19 12.83 17.42 -7.24
C LYS A 19 11.59 17.58 -6.37
N GLN A 20 11.25 16.54 -5.60
CA GLN A 20 10.03 16.52 -4.77
C GLN A 20 10.16 17.37 -3.51
N LEU A 21 11.40 17.62 -3.07
CA LEU A 21 11.74 18.55 -2.00
C LEU A 21 12.65 19.63 -2.56
N VAL A 22 12.21 20.89 -2.46
CA VAL A 22 12.92 22.04 -3.03
C VAL A 22 12.89 23.22 -2.08
N TYR A 23 14.02 23.88 -1.92
CA TYR A 23 14.09 25.20 -1.30
C TYR A 23 13.71 26.28 -2.32
N ARG A 24 12.73 27.11 -1.98
CA ARG A 24 12.42 28.35 -2.69
C ARG A 24 12.82 29.51 -1.79
N GLY A 25 14.00 30.08 -2.06
CA GLY A 25 14.67 30.97 -1.10
C GLY A 25 15.05 30.19 0.16
N ARG A 26 14.48 30.58 1.32
CA ARG A 26 14.72 29.89 2.61
C ARG A 26 13.64 28.90 3.01
N ALA A 27 12.52 28.85 2.28
CA ALA A 27 11.37 28.02 2.62
C ALA A 27 11.45 26.65 1.93
N LEU A 28 11.39 25.57 2.71
CA LEU A 28 11.32 24.21 2.18
C LEU A 28 9.90 23.92 1.68
N HIS A 29 9.81 23.40 0.46
CA HIS A 29 8.58 22.95 -0.15
C HIS A 29 8.64 21.45 -0.42
N MET A 30 7.52 20.76 -0.19
CA MET A 30 7.26 19.43 -0.74
C MET A 30 6.26 19.62 -1.87
N GLU A 31 6.64 19.21 -3.08
CA GLU A 31 5.91 19.52 -4.31
C GLU A 31 5.68 21.05 -4.40
N SER A 32 4.43 21.49 -4.59
CA SER A 32 4.06 22.92 -4.59
C SER A 32 3.74 23.49 -3.21
N VAL A 33 3.80 22.70 -2.14
CA VAL A 33 3.33 23.08 -0.79
C VAL A 33 4.49 23.45 0.13
N CYS A 34 4.45 24.66 0.70
CA CYS A 34 5.42 25.10 1.70
C CYS A 34 5.21 24.35 3.03
N ILE A 35 6.28 23.75 3.57
CA ILE A 35 6.22 22.96 4.81
C ILE A 35 5.81 23.81 6.01
N ASP A 36 6.18 25.08 6.06
CA ASP A 36 5.78 25.98 7.15
C ASP A 36 4.26 26.19 7.18
N ARG A 37 3.59 26.19 6.02
CA ARG A 37 2.12 26.26 5.95
C ARG A 37 1.46 24.99 6.50
N VAL A 38 2.08 23.83 6.26
CA VAL A 38 1.62 22.56 6.84
C VAL A 38 1.81 22.57 8.34
N ALA A 39 2.97 23.02 8.83
CA ALA A 39 3.28 23.10 10.26
C ALA A 39 2.37 24.09 11.03
N ALA A 40 1.91 25.16 10.37
CA ALA A 40 0.92 26.06 10.95
C ALA A 40 -0.48 25.42 11.08
N ALA A 41 -0.83 24.48 10.20
CA ALA A 41 -2.14 23.83 10.16
C ALA A 41 -2.19 22.47 10.90
N VAL A 42 -1.04 21.80 11.03
CA VAL A 42 -0.91 20.45 11.58
C VAL A 42 0.09 20.48 12.73
N PRO A 43 -0.28 20.04 13.95
CA PRO A 43 0.64 20.03 15.09
C PRO A 43 1.92 19.23 14.80
N THR A 44 3.06 19.82 15.13
CA THR A 44 4.37 19.18 15.01
C THR A 44 4.68 18.27 16.20
N PRO A 45 5.40 17.15 16.01
CA PRO A 45 5.97 16.68 14.73
C PRO A 45 4.94 15.97 13.84
N PHE A 46 5.10 16.09 12.53
CA PHE A 46 4.31 15.36 11.54
C PHE A 46 5.20 14.70 10.48
N TYR A 47 4.67 13.65 9.85
CA TYR A 47 5.21 13.11 8.62
C TYR A 47 4.47 13.71 7.43
N CYS A 48 5.20 14.07 6.37
CA CYS A 48 4.65 14.54 5.11
C CYS A 48 5.22 13.66 4.00
N TYR A 49 4.35 13.14 3.14
CA TYR A 49 4.73 12.26 2.03
C TYR A 49 4.34 12.93 0.71
N SER A 50 5.24 12.88 -0.27
CA SER A 50 4.96 13.34 -1.63
C SER A 50 4.20 12.26 -2.39
N CYS A 51 3.00 12.60 -2.87
CA CYS A 51 2.22 11.71 -3.73
C CYS A 51 2.92 11.53 -5.07
N ASP A 52 3.50 12.60 -5.62
CA ASP A 52 4.19 12.54 -6.92
C ASP A 52 5.44 11.65 -6.85
N ALA A 53 6.16 11.67 -5.73
CA ALA A 53 7.29 10.76 -5.50
C ALA A 53 6.84 9.29 -5.53
N ILE A 54 5.75 8.98 -4.82
CA ILE A 54 5.19 7.61 -4.75
C ILE A 54 4.72 7.17 -6.15
N ARG A 55 4.01 8.05 -6.87
CA ARG A 55 3.53 7.77 -8.24
C ARG A 55 4.69 7.52 -9.19
N ALA A 56 5.68 8.41 -9.22
CA ALA A 56 6.84 8.28 -10.10
C ALA A 56 7.62 6.98 -9.83
N ALA A 57 7.85 6.64 -8.55
CA ALA A 57 8.53 5.40 -8.18
C ALA A 57 7.77 4.16 -8.65
N TYR A 58 6.45 4.09 -8.41
CA TYR A 58 5.63 2.98 -8.87
C TYR A 58 5.60 2.87 -10.40
N LEU A 59 5.33 3.99 -11.10
CA LEU A 59 5.22 3.99 -12.55
C LEU A 59 6.54 3.61 -13.22
N SER A 60 7.68 4.08 -12.70
CA SER A 60 8.99 3.70 -13.21
C SER A 60 9.23 2.20 -13.07
N LEU A 61 8.92 1.60 -11.91
CA LEU A 61 9.11 0.18 -11.68
C LEU A 61 8.14 -0.67 -12.50
N SER A 62 6.86 -0.28 -12.51
CA SER A 62 5.80 -0.96 -13.25
C SER A 62 6.09 -0.95 -14.76
N ALA A 63 6.54 0.19 -15.32
CA ALA A 63 6.91 0.28 -16.72
C ALA A 63 8.09 -0.64 -17.08
N ALA A 64 9.10 -0.74 -16.22
CA ALA A 64 10.25 -1.61 -16.44
C ALA A 64 9.90 -3.11 -16.37
N LEU A 65 8.92 -3.48 -15.55
CA LEU A 65 8.47 -4.87 -15.37
C LEU A 65 7.35 -5.29 -16.33
N LYS A 66 6.70 -4.34 -17.00
CA LYS A 66 5.61 -4.61 -17.97
C LYS A 66 5.98 -5.61 -19.07
N PRO A 67 7.18 -5.61 -19.68
CA PRO A 67 7.52 -6.55 -20.76
C PRO A 67 7.50 -8.03 -20.35
N ILE A 68 7.66 -8.33 -19.05
CA ILE A 68 7.61 -9.71 -18.53
C ILE A 68 6.26 -10.05 -17.89
N GLY A 69 5.27 -9.17 -17.99
CA GLY A 69 3.93 -9.38 -17.43
C GLY A 69 3.88 -9.43 -15.90
N ALA A 70 4.90 -8.93 -15.22
CA ALA A 70 4.95 -8.98 -13.76
C ALA A 70 4.04 -7.91 -13.13
N SER A 71 3.32 -8.31 -12.08
CA SER A 71 2.56 -7.41 -11.22
C SER A 71 3.44 -6.85 -10.10
N VAL A 72 3.19 -5.60 -9.71
CA VAL A 72 3.90 -4.96 -8.59
C VAL A 72 3.00 -4.94 -7.37
N CYS A 73 3.41 -5.62 -6.29
CA CYS A 73 2.74 -5.60 -5.00
C CYS A 73 3.55 -4.78 -4.00
N PHE A 74 2.95 -3.72 -3.43
CA PHE A 74 3.61 -2.90 -2.43
C PHE A 74 3.57 -3.57 -1.06
N ALA A 75 4.72 -3.67 -0.38
CA ALA A 75 4.80 -4.24 0.96
C ALA A 75 4.20 -3.28 1.99
N VAL A 76 3.01 -3.60 2.50
CA VAL A 76 2.24 -2.71 3.40
C VAL A 76 2.99 -2.37 4.68
N LYS A 77 3.82 -3.30 5.18
CA LYS A 77 4.69 -3.10 6.34
C LYS A 77 5.65 -1.91 6.23
N ALA A 78 5.98 -1.46 5.01
CA ALA A 78 6.82 -0.30 4.80
C ALA A 78 6.10 1.01 5.14
N ASN A 79 4.81 1.12 4.78
CA ASN A 79 3.97 2.26 5.13
C ASN A 79 2.47 1.89 4.99
N GLY A 80 1.83 1.53 6.10
CA GLY A 80 0.41 1.17 6.13
C GLY A 80 -0.58 2.35 6.18
N ASN A 81 -0.15 3.57 5.85
CA ASN A 81 -1.03 4.74 5.79
C ASN A 81 -2.08 4.55 4.67
N LEU A 82 -3.37 4.67 5.01
CA LEU A 82 -4.47 4.43 4.08
C LEU A 82 -4.42 5.31 2.82
N SER A 83 -3.93 6.55 2.94
CA SER A 83 -3.84 7.44 1.80
C SER A 83 -2.70 7.04 0.86
N VAL A 84 -1.57 6.57 1.39
CA VAL A 84 -0.46 6.01 0.60
C VAL A 84 -0.91 4.75 -0.15
N LEU A 85 -1.58 3.84 0.57
CA LEU A 85 -2.13 2.63 -0.05
C LEU A 85 -3.18 2.96 -1.12
N GLY A 86 -4.02 3.99 -0.89
CA GLY A 86 -5.01 4.45 -1.86
C GLY A 86 -4.39 5.01 -3.14
N VAL A 87 -3.35 5.83 -3.03
CA VAL A 87 -2.59 6.33 -4.19
C VAL A 87 -2.03 5.17 -5.02
N LEU A 88 -1.39 4.19 -4.37
CA LEU A 88 -0.84 3.02 -5.04
C LEU A 88 -1.93 2.12 -5.65
N SER A 89 -3.06 1.93 -4.95
CA SER A 89 -4.20 1.16 -5.44
C SER A 89 -4.77 1.73 -6.74
N ALA A 90 -4.93 3.07 -6.77
CA ALA A 90 -5.44 3.82 -7.92
C ALA A 90 -4.53 3.70 -9.17
N LEU A 91 -3.22 3.51 -8.97
CA LEU A 91 -2.27 3.26 -10.04
C LEU A 91 -2.26 1.82 -10.56
N GLY A 92 -2.97 0.90 -9.91
CA GLY A 92 -2.97 -0.52 -10.27
C GLY A 92 -2.07 -1.39 -9.41
N SER A 93 -1.41 -0.86 -8.38
CA SER A 93 -0.56 -1.66 -7.48
C SER A 93 -1.37 -2.73 -6.78
N GLY A 94 -0.79 -3.92 -6.62
CA GLY A 94 -1.20 -4.88 -5.60
C GLY A 94 -0.64 -4.53 -4.24
N MET A 95 -0.98 -5.34 -3.23
CA MET A 95 -0.48 -5.20 -1.87
C MET A 95 0.05 -6.53 -1.36
N ASP A 96 1.28 -6.52 -0.83
CA ASP A 96 1.84 -7.62 -0.06
C ASP A 96 1.62 -7.32 1.43
N ILE A 97 0.76 -8.11 2.06
CA ILE A 97 0.41 -7.99 3.48
C ILE A 97 1.12 -9.09 4.28
N VAL A 98 1.34 -8.82 5.58
CA VAL A 98 1.90 -9.80 6.52
C VAL A 98 1.03 -10.01 7.77
N SER A 99 -0.17 -9.44 7.79
CA SER A 99 -1.15 -9.67 8.87
C SER A 99 -2.58 -9.35 8.44
N GLY A 100 -3.56 -9.85 9.20
CA GLY A 100 -4.97 -9.49 9.02
C GLY A 100 -5.27 -8.01 9.30
N GLY A 101 -4.42 -7.34 10.10
CA GLY A 101 -4.51 -5.89 10.29
C GLY A 101 -4.16 -5.12 9.01
N GLU A 102 -3.18 -5.60 8.25
CA GLU A 102 -2.81 -5.03 6.96
C GLU A 102 -3.83 -5.37 5.87
N LEU A 103 -4.41 -6.59 5.89
CA LEU A 103 -5.55 -6.94 5.02
C LEU A 103 -6.67 -5.90 5.14
N LYS A 104 -7.07 -5.60 6.39
CA LYS A 104 -8.12 -4.61 6.68
C LYS A 104 -7.75 -3.22 6.14
N ARG A 105 -6.49 -2.81 6.23
CA ARG A 105 -6.02 -1.51 5.71
C ARG A 105 -6.05 -1.48 4.19
N ALA A 106 -5.56 -2.53 3.53
CA ALA A 106 -5.55 -2.64 2.07
C ALA A 106 -6.98 -2.58 1.49
N VAL A 107 -7.90 -3.37 2.06
CA VAL A 107 -9.32 -3.35 1.66
C VAL A 107 -9.94 -1.97 1.92
N SER A 108 -9.70 -1.37 3.09
CA SER A 108 -10.19 -0.02 3.42
C SER A 108 -9.64 1.06 2.50
N ALA A 109 -8.44 0.87 1.96
CA ALA A 109 -7.82 1.77 0.98
C ALA A 109 -8.31 1.54 -0.46
N GLY A 110 -9.29 0.65 -0.67
CA GLY A 110 -9.90 0.37 -1.97
C GLY A 110 -9.05 -0.55 -2.85
N VAL A 111 -8.16 -1.36 -2.29
CA VAL A 111 -7.39 -2.36 -3.04
C VAL A 111 -8.31 -3.56 -3.33
N PRO A 112 -8.49 -3.97 -4.60
CA PRO A 112 -9.23 -5.18 -4.91
C PRO A 112 -8.56 -6.40 -4.28
N ALA A 113 -9.34 -7.27 -3.64
CA ALA A 113 -8.84 -8.50 -3.02
C ALA A 113 -8.00 -9.34 -3.99
N SER A 114 -8.42 -9.41 -5.25
CA SER A 114 -7.71 -10.09 -6.34
C SER A 114 -6.32 -9.52 -6.69
N ARG A 115 -5.87 -8.45 -6.02
CA ARG A 115 -4.52 -7.88 -6.11
C ARG A 115 -3.76 -7.91 -4.77
N ILE A 116 -4.29 -8.59 -3.76
CA ILE A 116 -3.65 -8.71 -2.44
C ILE A 116 -2.99 -10.08 -2.34
N ILE A 117 -1.73 -10.11 -1.92
CA ILE A 117 -1.01 -11.34 -1.58
C ILE A 117 -0.67 -11.33 -0.09
N PHE A 118 -0.66 -12.50 0.55
CA PHE A 118 -0.40 -12.63 1.98
C PHE A 118 0.87 -13.44 2.25
N SER A 119 1.91 -12.75 2.71
CA SER A 119 3.21 -13.32 3.09
C SER A 119 3.41 -13.36 4.61
N GLY A 120 4.52 -13.93 5.07
CA GLY A 120 4.96 -13.94 6.46
C GLY A 120 4.76 -15.29 7.15
N VAL A 121 5.79 -15.77 7.86
CA VAL A 121 5.81 -17.07 8.56
C VAL A 121 4.79 -17.25 9.71
N GLY A 122 4.15 -16.16 10.16
CA GLY A 122 3.39 -16.12 11.42
C GLY A 122 1.87 -16.07 11.27
N LYS A 123 1.31 -16.48 10.13
CA LYS A 123 -0.13 -16.33 9.83
C LYS A 123 -0.96 -17.15 10.82
N LYS A 124 -1.92 -16.51 11.49
CA LYS A 124 -2.88 -17.22 12.34
C LYS A 124 -3.95 -17.89 11.50
N ARG A 125 -4.50 -19.01 11.98
CA ARG A 125 -5.64 -19.71 11.34
C ARG A 125 -6.80 -18.77 11.03
N SER A 126 -7.14 -17.85 11.93
CA SER A 126 -8.19 -16.85 11.71
C SER A 126 -7.84 -15.82 10.63
N GLU A 127 -6.56 -15.48 10.45
CA GLU A 127 -6.11 -14.59 9.38
C GLU A 127 -6.16 -15.30 8.02
N ILE A 128 -5.79 -16.59 7.99
CA ILE A 128 -5.92 -17.44 6.80
C ILE A 128 -7.39 -17.55 6.37
N SER A 129 -8.31 -17.89 7.29
CA SER A 129 -9.74 -17.95 6.99
C SER A 129 -10.27 -16.61 6.46
N SER A 130 -9.90 -15.50 7.11
CA SER A 130 -10.32 -14.16 6.67
C SER A 130 -9.77 -13.81 5.28
N ALA A 131 -8.54 -14.19 4.96
CA ALA A 131 -7.95 -13.96 3.65
C ALA A 131 -8.66 -14.76 2.54
N LEU A 132 -9.04 -16.01 2.84
CA LEU A 132 -9.81 -16.87 1.93
C LEU A 132 -11.24 -16.34 1.73
N GLU A 133 -11.93 -15.94 2.80
CA GLU A 133 -13.27 -15.33 2.74
C GLU A 133 -13.31 -14.06 1.90
N VAL A 134 -12.29 -13.21 2.05
CA VAL A 134 -12.14 -11.98 1.25
C VAL A 134 -11.81 -12.28 -0.22
N GLY A 135 -11.27 -13.47 -0.50
CA GLY A 135 -10.88 -13.88 -1.85
C GLY A 135 -9.61 -13.16 -2.33
N ILE A 136 -8.56 -13.14 -1.51
CA ILE A 136 -7.28 -12.55 -1.91
C ILE A 136 -6.63 -13.34 -3.08
N HIS A 137 -5.67 -12.72 -3.76
CA HIS A 137 -5.02 -13.32 -4.93
C HIS A 137 -4.23 -14.58 -4.62
N GLN A 138 -3.44 -14.56 -3.54
CA GLN A 138 -2.46 -15.60 -3.23
C GLN A 138 -2.08 -15.59 -1.75
N ILE A 139 -1.92 -16.78 -1.17
CA ILE A 139 -1.27 -16.97 0.14
C ILE A 139 0.12 -17.57 -0.10
N ASN A 140 1.17 -16.87 0.33
CA ASN A 140 2.54 -17.36 0.28
C ASN A 140 2.81 -18.26 1.49
N ILE A 141 2.71 -19.57 1.29
CA ILE A 141 2.94 -20.57 2.34
C ILE A 141 4.43 -20.68 2.64
N GLU A 142 4.79 -20.60 3.93
CA GLU A 142 6.19 -20.63 4.38
C GLU A 142 6.48 -21.81 5.33
N SER A 143 5.50 -22.68 5.61
CA SER A 143 5.68 -23.91 6.38
C SER A 143 4.64 -24.98 6.06
N GLU A 144 4.94 -26.24 6.38
CA GLU A 144 4.01 -27.37 6.23
C GLU A 144 2.76 -27.21 7.12
N ALA A 145 2.93 -26.78 8.37
CA ALA A 145 1.81 -26.51 9.27
C ALA A 145 0.88 -25.39 8.75
N GLU A 146 1.43 -24.41 8.02
CA GLU A 146 0.63 -23.38 7.36
C GLU A 146 -0.15 -23.95 6.16
N LEU A 147 0.47 -24.83 5.36
CA LEU A 147 -0.22 -25.53 4.27
C LEU A 147 -1.43 -26.31 4.80
N GLU A 148 -1.27 -27.07 5.87
CA GLU A 148 -2.35 -27.80 6.52
C GLU A 148 -3.48 -26.85 6.96
N ALA A 149 -3.13 -25.74 7.61
CA ALA A 149 -4.09 -24.73 8.05
C ALA A 149 -4.87 -24.09 6.88
N VAL A 150 -4.21 -23.82 5.75
CA VAL A 150 -4.84 -23.30 4.53
C VAL A 150 -5.80 -24.32 3.93
N VAL A 151 -5.39 -25.59 3.83
CA VAL A 151 -6.22 -26.68 3.29
C VAL A 151 -7.48 -26.87 4.14
N GLU A 152 -7.33 -26.94 5.47
CA GLU A 152 -8.46 -27.08 6.39
C GLU A 152 -9.43 -25.89 6.28
N ALA A 153 -8.91 -24.66 6.26
CA ALA A 153 -9.73 -23.46 6.14
C ALA A 153 -10.46 -23.39 4.79
N ALA A 154 -9.78 -23.73 3.68
CA ALA A 154 -10.37 -23.75 2.35
C ALA A 154 -11.49 -24.80 2.24
N ALA A 155 -11.28 -26.00 2.78
CA ALA A 155 -12.29 -27.05 2.84
C ALA A 155 -13.51 -26.63 3.67
N ALA A 156 -13.30 -26.01 4.84
CA ALA A 156 -14.39 -25.52 5.69
C ALA A 156 -15.22 -24.42 5.02
N LEU A 157 -14.61 -23.58 4.19
CA LEU A 157 -15.27 -22.51 3.43
C LEU A 157 -15.83 -22.97 2.08
N GLY A 158 -15.55 -24.19 1.65
CA GLY A 158 -15.95 -24.69 0.33
C GLY A 158 -15.28 -23.95 -0.84
N VAL A 159 -14.09 -23.38 -0.62
CA VAL A 159 -13.32 -22.66 -1.63
C VAL A 159 -12.06 -23.43 -1.99
N ARG A 160 -11.48 -23.13 -3.16
CA ARG A 160 -10.14 -23.58 -3.50
C ARG A 160 -9.16 -22.45 -3.19
N ALA A 161 -8.21 -22.71 -2.28
CA ALA A 161 -7.06 -21.83 -2.13
C ALA A 161 -6.15 -21.96 -3.36
N ALA A 162 -5.76 -20.83 -3.94
CA ALA A 162 -4.83 -20.72 -5.06
C ALA A 162 -3.50 -20.13 -4.60
#